data_AF-A0A2E3WSZ8-F1
#
_entry.id   AF-A0A2E3WSZ8-F1
#
_cell.length_a   1.000
_cell.length_b   1.000
_cell.length_c   1.000
_cell.angle_alpha   90.00
_cell.angle_beta   90.00
_cell.angle_gamma   90.00
#
_symmetry.space_group_name_H-M   'P 1'
#
loop_
_entity.id
_entity.type
_entity.pdbx_description
1 polymer ?
#
loop_
_entity_poly.entity_id
_entity_poly.type
_entity_poly.pdbx_seq_one_letter_code
_entity_poly.pdbx_strand_id
1 'polypeptide(L)'
;MIALSSFHLKRLLSFGLCTWLILSPNTSDANFCGYLFAPPHFYMANGRQIPLPELVKEAKKFAREWHKGQKRKFDGKPYFTHPARVAKRLMEHTKDPEMVAAAFLHDVIEDTPASRYLIGSLFGERVARLVSELTSDKEKIEEMGSKAEYLAWKMERMSLDALLIKLADRLDNVSDFESAEWSFIRKYRVETNYVLSIVGQRQDLTYSHQKLIQDIYRAMSEGETLFRVKEFARDKYGDLERKLSEEDYFIHPMRVVGILSKLEVSLEVKTAAYLKDVLEKGTGTTYVEIRERFGVVVADLVLELTVNYVERKQFPNRSSYMVERLNKLSENALLIMMAGRVDNLSEIRQLGSPQIFREYVMESKSLLQALTSREASLSENHKTLLKQIKDLLAE
;
A
#
# COMPACT_ATOMS: atom_id res chain seq x y z
N MET A 1 43.19 -39.72 42.11
CA MET A 1 43.89 -38.58 42.75
C MET A 1 44.88 -37.99 41.76
N ILE A 2 44.54 -36.85 41.14
CA ILE A 2 45.48 -35.77 40.82
C ILE A 2 44.66 -34.49 41.04
N ALA A 3 45.01 -33.73 42.07
CA ALA A 3 44.39 -32.46 42.40
C ALA A 3 45.08 -31.36 41.61
N LEU A 4 44.34 -30.67 40.75
CA LEU A 4 44.79 -29.42 40.14
C LEU A 4 44.21 -28.24 40.94
N SER A 5 45.10 -27.32 41.29
CA SER A 5 44.88 -26.20 42.20
C SER A 5 43.89 -25.16 41.64
N SER A 6 43.19 -24.51 42.56
CA SER A 6 42.07 -23.58 42.39
C SER A 6 42.35 -22.26 41.65
N PHE A 7 43.49 -22.15 40.95
CA PHE A 7 43.88 -20.93 40.22
C PHE A 7 43.53 -20.96 38.72
N HIS A 8 43.28 -22.14 38.12
CA HIS A 8 42.90 -22.26 36.70
C HIS A 8 41.39 -22.37 36.44
N LEU A 9 40.56 -22.48 37.48
CA LEU A 9 39.10 -22.62 37.32
C LEU A 9 38.35 -21.29 37.06
N LYS A 10 38.98 -20.14 37.32
CA LYS A 10 38.32 -18.81 37.13
C LYS A 10 38.42 -18.24 35.71
N ARG A 11 39.18 -18.87 34.80
CA ARG A 11 39.27 -18.42 33.39
C ARG A 11 38.41 -19.22 32.41
N LEU A 12 37.79 -20.31 32.86
CA LEU A 12 36.90 -21.17 32.05
C LEU A 12 35.41 -20.82 32.18
N LEU A 13 35.03 -19.83 32.99
CA LEU A 13 33.64 -19.39 33.18
C LEU A 13 33.24 -18.19 32.30
N SER A 14 34.11 -17.71 31.41
CA SER A 14 33.82 -16.59 30.49
C SER A 14 33.63 -16.99 29.01
N PHE A 15 33.73 -18.28 28.68
CA PHE A 15 33.28 -18.80 27.39
C PHE A 15 32.50 -20.09 27.64
N GLY A 16 31.17 -19.99 27.51
CA GLY A 16 30.24 -21.09 27.78
C GLY A 16 30.49 -22.27 26.85
N LEU A 17 30.98 -23.36 27.42
CA LEU A 17 30.94 -24.71 26.87
C LEU A 17 30.79 -25.67 28.05
N CYS A 18 29.55 -25.96 28.43
CA CYS A 18 29.25 -27.02 29.39
C CYS A 18 29.30 -28.37 28.68
N THR A 19 30.32 -29.15 29.03
CA THR A 19 30.42 -30.58 28.83
C THR A 19 29.36 -31.32 29.64
N TRP A 20 28.50 -32.12 28.99
CA TRP A 20 27.84 -33.28 29.61
C TRP A 20 28.07 -34.51 28.74
N LEU A 21 28.97 -35.38 29.21
CA LEU A 21 29.20 -36.74 28.74
C LEU A 21 28.34 -37.65 29.63
N ILE A 22 27.33 -38.32 29.06
CA ILE A 22 26.74 -39.53 29.66
C ILE A 22 26.82 -40.65 28.63
N LEU A 23 27.51 -41.72 29.05
CA LEU A 23 27.63 -43.00 28.39
C LEU A 23 26.29 -43.74 28.44
N SER A 24 25.81 -44.23 27.28
CA SER A 24 24.96 -45.42 27.23
C SER A 24 25.22 -46.19 25.92
N PRO A 25 25.52 -47.50 25.98
CA PRO A 25 25.75 -48.33 24.80
C PRO A 25 24.43 -48.98 24.33
N ASN A 26 24.24 -49.05 23.00
CA ASN A 26 23.18 -49.77 22.29
C ASN A 26 21.74 -49.25 22.46
N THR A 27 21.31 -48.41 21.51
CA THR A 27 20.06 -48.63 20.75
C THR A 27 20.18 -47.96 19.38
N SER A 28 19.75 -48.69 18.36
CA SER A 28 19.65 -48.27 16.98
C SER A 28 18.49 -47.28 16.80
N ASP A 29 18.75 -45.98 16.93
CA ASP A 29 17.81 -44.93 16.51
C ASP A 29 18.58 -43.66 16.12
N ALA A 30 19.03 -43.62 14.86
CA ALA A 30 19.77 -42.50 14.28
C ALA A 30 18.83 -41.38 13.77
N ASN A 31 17.85 -40.94 14.56
CA ASN A 31 16.89 -39.91 14.14
C ASN A 31 16.52 -38.88 15.23
N PHE A 32 17.37 -38.66 16.23
CA PHE A 32 17.03 -37.69 17.28
C PHE A 32 18.25 -37.01 17.92
N CYS A 33 19.04 -36.26 17.15
CA CYS A 33 19.84 -35.17 17.74
C CYS A 33 20.31 -34.18 16.67
N GLY A 34 19.53 -33.13 16.46
CA GLY A 34 19.80 -32.09 15.46
C GLY A 34 19.10 -30.77 15.78
N TYR A 35 18.98 -30.44 17.06
CA TYR A 35 18.53 -29.13 17.51
C TYR A 35 19.39 -28.76 18.70
N LEU A 36 20.46 -27.99 18.49
CA LEU A 36 20.97 -27.03 19.46
C LEU A 36 22.15 -26.25 18.84
N PHE A 37 21.97 -24.93 18.71
CA PHE A 37 22.99 -23.88 18.50
C PHE A 37 23.53 -23.59 17.07
N ALA A 38 22.66 -23.06 16.19
CA ALA A 38 22.88 -21.98 15.19
C ALA A 38 21.65 -21.92 14.24
N PRO A 39 21.17 -20.75 13.76
CA PRO A 39 19.96 -20.71 12.91
C PRO A 39 20.20 -21.46 11.59
N PRO A 40 19.29 -22.34 11.15
CA PRO A 40 19.54 -23.11 9.94
C PRO A 40 19.49 -22.15 8.75
N HIS A 41 20.64 -21.91 8.12
CA HIS A 41 20.74 -21.11 6.89
C HIS A 41 20.05 -21.78 5.68
N PHE A 42 19.37 -22.91 5.89
CA PHE A 42 18.80 -23.77 4.88
C PHE A 42 17.45 -24.34 5.31
N TYR A 43 16.53 -24.58 4.37
CA TYR A 43 15.30 -25.35 4.57
C TYR A 43 15.35 -26.66 3.76
N MET A 44 14.56 -27.65 4.18
CA MET A 44 14.46 -28.93 3.48
C MET A 44 13.33 -28.89 2.45
N ALA A 45 13.67 -29.13 1.19
CA ALA A 45 12.68 -29.31 0.12
C ALA A 45 13.12 -30.41 -0.84
N ASN A 46 12.20 -31.32 -1.17
CA ASN A 46 12.46 -32.53 -1.95
C ASN A 46 13.73 -33.30 -1.50
N GLY A 47 13.99 -33.35 -0.18
CA GLY A 47 15.16 -34.00 0.39
C GLY A 47 16.50 -33.26 0.22
N ARG A 48 16.49 -31.99 -0.21
CA ARG A 48 17.69 -31.14 -0.36
C ARG A 48 17.67 -29.99 0.64
N GLN A 49 18.86 -29.59 1.11
CA GLN A 49 19.07 -28.35 1.85
C GLN A 49 19.15 -27.17 0.87
N ILE A 50 18.22 -26.22 0.97
CA ILE A 50 18.16 -25.03 0.11
C ILE A 50 18.44 -23.78 0.95
N PRO A 51 19.38 -22.90 0.56
CA PRO A 51 19.64 -21.66 1.28
C PRO A 51 18.38 -20.80 1.47
N LEU A 52 18.24 -20.18 2.64
CA LEU A 52 17.12 -19.28 2.95
C LEU A 52 16.91 -18.13 1.93
N PRO A 53 17.95 -17.50 1.35
CA PRO A 53 17.76 -16.51 0.28
C PRO A 53 17.16 -17.09 -1.01
N GLU A 54 17.36 -18.37 -1.28
CA GLU A 54 16.75 -19.06 -2.43
C GLU A 54 15.27 -19.39 -2.18
N LEU A 55 14.86 -19.63 -0.92
CA LEU A 55 13.48 -19.91 -0.54
C LEU A 55 12.50 -18.86 -1.08
N VAL A 56 12.78 -17.60 -0.75
CA VAL A 56 11.90 -16.47 -1.12
C VAL A 56 11.85 -16.31 -2.64
N LYS A 57 12.99 -16.51 -3.31
CA LYS A 57 13.09 -16.40 -4.77
C LYS A 57 12.27 -17.49 -5.46
N GLU A 58 12.36 -18.74 -4.99
CA GLU A 58 11.59 -19.86 -5.53
C GLU A 58 10.10 -19.73 -5.23
N ALA A 59 9.71 -19.33 -4.00
CA ALA A 59 8.32 -19.06 -3.65
C ALA A 59 7.71 -17.96 -4.54
N LYS A 60 8.46 -16.87 -4.75
CA LYS A 60 8.07 -15.78 -5.66
C LYS A 60 7.89 -16.26 -7.10
N LYS A 61 8.81 -17.09 -7.62
CA LYS A 61 8.73 -17.65 -8.97
C LYS A 61 7.52 -18.57 -9.10
N PHE A 62 7.31 -19.44 -8.11
CA PHE A 62 6.18 -20.36 -8.06
C PHE A 62 4.84 -19.60 -8.06
N ALA A 63 4.65 -18.66 -7.14
CA ALA A 63 3.44 -17.83 -7.11
C ALA A 63 3.16 -17.14 -8.45
N ARG A 64 4.20 -16.62 -9.11
CA ARG A 64 4.06 -15.97 -10.43
C ARG A 64 3.56 -16.93 -11.51
N GLU A 65 4.11 -18.14 -11.57
CA GLU A 65 3.70 -19.13 -12.56
C GLU A 65 2.29 -19.66 -12.29
N TRP A 66 1.94 -19.89 -11.02
CA TRP A 66 0.64 -20.44 -10.65
C TRP A 66 -0.52 -19.44 -10.80
N HIS A 67 -0.25 -18.15 -10.62
CA HIS A 67 -1.22 -17.08 -10.91
C HIS A 67 -1.11 -16.52 -12.34
N LYS A 68 -0.36 -17.18 -13.24
CA LYS A 68 -0.19 -16.71 -14.62
C LYS A 68 -1.54 -16.69 -15.36
N GLY A 69 -1.83 -15.55 -16.00
CA GLY A 69 -3.10 -15.34 -16.69
C GLY A 69 -4.25 -14.84 -15.81
N GLN A 70 -4.11 -14.87 -14.48
CA GLN A 70 -5.08 -14.27 -13.57
C GLN A 70 -4.91 -12.75 -13.51
N LYS A 71 -6.04 -12.02 -13.51
CA LYS A 71 -6.09 -10.56 -13.38
C LYS A 71 -6.77 -10.16 -12.09
N ARG A 72 -6.35 -9.05 -11.50
CA ARG A 72 -7.00 -8.45 -10.34
C ARG A 72 -8.38 -7.93 -10.70
N LYS A 73 -9.34 -8.06 -9.79
CA LYS A 73 -10.76 -7.72 -10.00
C LYS A 73 -11.02 -6.25 -10.35
N PHE A 74 -10.18 -5.32 -9.86
CA PHE A 74 -10.47 -3.88 -9.91
C PHE A 74 -9.62 -3.10 -10.91
N ASP A 75 -8.35 -3.46 -11.11
CA ASP A 75 -7.41 -2.70 -11.94
C ASP A 75 -6.89 -3.48 -13.15
N GLY A 76 -7.33 -4.72 -13.36
CA GLY A 76 -6.95 -5.56 -14.49
C GLY A 76 -5.47 -5.97 -14.53
N LYS A 77 -4.67 -5.64 -13.50
CA LYS A 77 -3.24 -5.96 -13.42
C LYS A 77 -3.03 -7.46 -13.18
N PRO A 78 -1.85 -8.02 -13.50
CA PRO A 78 -1.53 -9.41 -13.18
C PRO A 78 -1.67 -9.68 -11.67
N TYR A 79 -2.37 -10.76 -11.31
CA TYR A 79 -2.68 -11.10 -9.91
C TYR A 79 -1.45 -11.17 -9.01
N PHE A 80 -0.34 -11.67 -9.54
CA PHE A 80 0.97 -11.74 -8.86
C PHE A 80 1.43 -10.41 -8.22
N THR A 81 0.92 -9.27 -8.69
CA THR A 81 1.21 -7.96 -8.07
C THR A 81 0.76 -7.89 -6.61
N HIS A 82 -0.34 -8.53 -6.22
CA HIS A 82 -0.85 -8.51 -4.85
C HIS A 82 0.06 -9.29 -3.88
N PRO A 83 0.35 -10.60 -4.07
CA PRO A 83 1.27 -11.33 -3.19
C PRO A 83 2.64 -10.67 -3.05
N ALA A 84 3.14 -10.03 -4.12
CA ALA A 84 4.39 -9.28 -4.07
C ALA A 84 4.32 -8.03 -3.18
N ARG A 85 3.19 -7.28 -3.17
CA ARG A 85 2.99 -6.15 -2.26
C ARG A 85 2.81 -6.62 -0.82
N VAL A 86 2.06 -7.69 -0.59
CA VAL A 86 1.90 -8.30 0.76
C VAL A 86 3.25 -8.70 1.33
N ALA A 87 4.07 -9.43 0.57
CA ALA A 87 5.42 -9.80 0.99
C ALA A 87 6.30 -8.57 1.26
N LYS A 88 6.20 -7.52 0.44
CA LYS A 88 6.93 -6.25 0.66
C LYS A 88 6.54 -5.60 1.99
N ARG A 89 5.24 -5.46 2.26
CA ARG A 89 4.73 -4.91 3.54
C ARG A 89 5.20 -5.74 4.72
N LEU A 90 5.13 -7.06 4.60
CA LEU A 90 5.53 -7.97 5.67
C LEU A 90 7.03 -7.85 6.01
N MET A 91 7.90 -7.62 5.02
CA MET A 91 9.35 -7.44 5.23
C MET A 91 9.71 -6.21 6.07
N GLU A 92 8.79 -5.26 6.25
CA GLU A 92 8.97 -4.14 7.19
C GLU A 92 8.82 -4.57 8.65
N HIS A 93 8.19 -5.73 8.89
CA HIS A 93 7.83 -6.24 10.22
C HIS A 93 8.56 -7.52 10.62
N THR A 94 9.15 -8.26 9.67
CA THR A 94 9.90 -9.48 9.93
C THR A 94 11.02 -9.69 8.91
N LYS A 95 12.08 -10.39 9.34
CA LYS A 95 13.17 -10.88 8.49
C LYS A 95 13.11 -12.39 8.26
N ASP A 96 12.04 -13.03 8.72
CA ASP A 96 11.85 -14.47 8.59
C ASP A 96 11.53 -14.85 7.13
N PRO A 97 12.44 -15.56 6.44
CA PRO A 97 12.26 -15.91 5.03
C PRO A 97 11.12 -16.91 4.79
N GLU A 98 10.77 -17.76 5.75
CA GLU A 98 9.64 -18.69 5.61
C GLU A 98 8.30 -17.95 5.71
N MET A 99 8.21 -16.91 6.56
CA MET A 99 7.04 -16.03 6.59
C MET A 99 6.90 -15.24 5.29
N VAL A 100 8.00 -14.71 4.76
CA VAL A 100 8.00 -13.99 3.48
C VAL A 100 7.63 -14.94 2.32
N ALA A 101 8.13 -16.17 2.33
CA ALA A 101 7.73 -17.18 1.37
C ALA A 101 6.23 -17.53 1.48
N ALA A 102 5.72 -17.72 2.70
CA ALA A 102 4.30 -17.94 2.93
C ALA A 102 3.44 -16.75 2.44
N ALA A 103 3.90 -15.51 2.60
CA ALA A 103 3.22 -14.34 2.05
C ALA A 103 3.15 -14.33 0.51
N PHE A 104 4.18 -14.78 -0.19
CA PHE A 104 4.11 -14.98 -1.65
C PHE A 104 3.12 -16.07 -2.04
N LEU A 105 2.92 -17.07 -1.18
CA LEU A 105 2.14 -18.28 -1.47
C LEU A 105 0.72 -18.27 -0.88
N HIS A 106 0.34 -17.22 -0.14
CA HIS A 106 -0.82 -17.26 0.75
C HIS A 106 -2.16 -17.56 0.07
N ASP A 107 -2.32 -17.12 -1.18
CA ASP A 107 -3.52 -17.36 -2.00
C ASP A 107 -3.39 -18.56 -2.95
N VAL A 108 -2.21 -19.19 -3.02
CA VAL A 108 -1.95 -20.21 -4.04
C VAL A 108 -2.85 -21.43 -3.85
N ILE A 109 -3.11 -21.85 -2.61
CA ILE A 109 -4.05 -22.96 -2.35
C ILE A 109 -5.51 -22.51 -2.59
N GLU A 110 -5.85 -21.26 -2.32
CA GLU A 110 -7.24 -20.77 -2.43
C GLU A 110 -7.67 -20.57 -3.89
N ASP A 111 -6.77 -20.06 -4.74
CA ASP A 111 -7.06 -19.60 -6.10
C ASP A 111 -6.51 -20.50 -7.21
N THR A 112 -5.85 -21.59 -6.87
CA THR A 112 -5.26 -22.52 -7.85
C THR A 112 -5.44 -23.98 -7.43
N PRO A 113 -5.22 -24.96 -8.32
CA PRO A 113 -5.26 -26.38 -7.97
C PRO A 113 -4.11 -26.87 -7.06
N ALA A 114 -3.24 -25.98 -6.57
CA ALA A 114 -2.12 -26.36 -5.72
C ALA A 114 -2.60 -26.94 -4.38
N SER A 115 -1.94 -27.99 -3.90
CA SER A 115 -2.27 -28.62 -2.62
C SER A 115 -1.28 -28.25 -1.52
N ARG A 116 -1.72 -28.31 -0.26
CA ARG A 116 -0.84 -28.18 0.91
C ARG A 116 0.37 -29.12 0.84
N TYR A 117 0.16 -30.36 0.38
CA TYR A 117 1.22 -31.36 0.23
C TYR A 117 2.31 -30.91 -0.76
N LEU A 118 1.90 -30.31 -1.88
CA LEU A 118 2.83 -29.75 -2.86
C LEU A 118 3.65 -28.61 -2.24
N ILE A 119 3.02 -27.70 -1.50
CA ILE A 119 3.71 -26.61 -0.80
C ILE A 119 4.72 -27.17 0.21
N GLY A 120 4.35 -28.17 1.01
CA GLY A 120 5.24 -28.79 1.99
C GLY A 120 6.45 -29.46 1.35
N SER A 121 6.25 -30.14 0.22
CA SER A 121 7.33 -30.81 -0.53
C SER A 121 8.35 -29.82 -1.10
N LEU A 122 7.88 -28.65 -1.58
CA LEU A 122 8.71 -27.66 -2.26
C LEU A 122 9.32 -26.59 -1.34
N PHE A 123 8.65 -26.25 -0.24
CA PHE A 123 9.01 -25.10 0.59
C PHE A 123 9.17 -25.44 2.09
N GLY A 124 8.93 -26.69 2.46
CA GLY A 124 9.02 -27.16 3.84
C GLY A 124 7.71 -27.07 4.62
N GLU A 125 7.64 -27.82 5.71
CA GLU A 125 6.42 -28.03 6.49
C GLU A 125 5.94 -26.77 7.22
N ARG A 126 6.86 -25.89 7.65
CA ARG A 126 6.46 -24.63 8.31
C ARG A 126 5.77 -23.68 7.32
N VAL A 127 6.30 -23.52 6.11
CA VAL A 127 5.64 -22.73 5.06
C VAL A 127 4.27 -23.31 4.72
N ALA A 128 4.16 -24.62 4.54
CA ALA A 128 2.87 -25.28 4.26
C ALA A 128 1.84 -25.07 5.37
N ARG A 129 2.26 -25.08 6.63
CA ARG A 129 1.40 -24.77 7.78
C ARG A 129 0.90 -23.33 7.76
N LEU A 130 1.79 -22.37 7.55
CA LEU A 130 1.43 -20.95 7.46
C LEU A 130 0.44 -20.70 6.31
N VAL A 131 0.71 -21.23 5.11
CA VAL A 131 -0.20 -21.09 3.95
C VAL A 131 -1.56 -21.75 4.24
N SER A 132 -1.57 -22.90 4.90
CA SER A 132 -2.81 -23.56 5.32
C SER A 132 -3.61 -22.73 6.32
N GLU A 133 -2.95 -22.07 7.28
CA GLU A 133 -3.60 -21.15 8.21
C GLU A 133 -4.15 -19.91 7.50
N LEU A 134 -3.56 -19.49 6.37
CA LEU A 134 -4.01 -18.34 5.60
C LEU A 134 -5.20 -18.65 4.69
N THR A 135 -5.26 -19.88 4.15
CA THR A 135 -6.27 -20.34 3.17
C THR A 135 -7.67 -20.43 3.77
N SER A 136 -8.66 -19.78 3.16
CA SER A 136 -10.04 -19.80 3.66
C SER A 136 -10.74 -21.14 3.40
N ASP A 137 -11.55 -21.56 4.37
CA ASP A 137 -12.38 -22.76 4.31
C ASP A 137 -13.81 -22.35 3.92
N LYS A 138 -14.20 -22.68 2.69
CA LYS A 138 -15.50 -22.29 2.11
C LYS A 138 -16.66 -23.00 2.77
N GLU A 139 -16.50 -24.28 3.10
CA GLU A 139 -17.55 -25.08 3.76
C GLU A 139 -17.86 -24.51 5.14
N LYS A 140 -16.82 -24.13 5.88
CA LYS A 140 -16.98 -23.53 7.21
C LYS A 140 -17.57 -22.11 7.16
N ILE A 141 -17.27 -21.35 6.11
CA ILE A 141 -17.92 -20.04 5.88
C ILE A 141 -19.43 -20.23 5.67
N GLU A 142 -19.83 -21.25 4.89
CA GLU A 142 -21.24 -21.58 4.67
C GLU A 142 -21.92 -22.08 5.94
N GLU A 143 -21.27 -22.95 6.72
CA GLU A 143 -21.76 -23.45 8.01
C GLU A 143 -22.05 -22.32 9.01
N MET A 144 -21.15 -21.33 9.10
CA MET A 144 -21.31 -20.19 10.00
C MET A 144 -22.32 -19.15 9.50
N GLY A 145 -22.69 -19.18 8.21
CA GLY A 145 -23.61 -18.20 7.61
C GLY A 145 -23.08 -16.76 7.52
N SER A 146 -21.86 -16.49 8.02
CA SER A 146 -21.24 -15.17 8.04
C SER A 146 -19.73 -15.27 7.80
N LYS A 147 -19.28 -14.72 6.68
CA LYS A 147 -17.84 -14.61 6.37
C LYS A 147 -17.08 -13.78 7.41
N ALA A 148 -17.72 -12.74 7.97
CA ALA A 148 -17.09 -11.88 8.96
C ALA A 148 -16.83 -12.63 10.28
N GLU A 149 -17.81 -13.43 10.73
CA GLU A 149 -17.68 -14.27 11.92
C GLU A 149 -16.63 -15.37 11.72
N TYR A 150 -16.63 -16.03 10.56
CA TYR A 150 -15.60 -16.99 10.20
C TYR A 150 -14.20 -16.38 10.25
N LEU A 151 -14.00 -15.22 9.62
CA LEU A 151 -12.70 -14.56 9.58
C LEU A 151 -12.26 -14.12 10.97
N ALA A 152 -13.17 -13.60 11.81
CA ALA A 152 -12.86 -13.23 13.19
C ALA A 152 -12.46 -14.46 14.01
N TRP A 153 -13.27 -15.52 13.97
CA TRP A 153 -13.01 -16.81 14.62
C TRP A 153 -11.65 -17.38 14.22
N LYS A 154 -11.33 -17.32 12.93
CA LYS A 154 -10.07 -17.84 12.37
C LYS A 154 -8.87 -16.99 12.77
N MET A 155 -8.95 -15.67 12.60
CA MET A 155 -7.84 -14.76 12.93
C MET A 155 -7.57 -14.66 14.44
N GLU A 156 -8.59 -14.88 15.26
CA GLU A 156 -8.41 -15.03 16.71
C GLU A 156 -7.54 -16.25 17.07
N ARG A 157 -7.64 -17.34 16.30
CA ARG A 157 -7.01 -18.65 16.61
C ARG A 157 -5.72 -18.96 15.85
N MET A 158 -5.42 -18.24 14.78
CA MET A 158 -4.20 -18.46 14.01
C MET A 158 -2.94 -18.10 14.80
N SER A 159 -1.82 -18.71 14.43
CA SER A 159 -0.50 -18.37 14.97
C SER A 159 -0.16 -16.90 14.77
N LEU A 160 0.70 -16.32 15.61
CA LEU A 160 1.15 -14.93 15.46
C LEU A 160 1.80 -14.69 14.09
N ASP A 161 2.59 -15.64 13.59
CA ASP A 161 3.22 -15.52 12.27
C ASP A 161 2.18 -15.46 11.14
N ALA A 162 1.18 -16.36 11.15
CA ALA A 162 0.09 -16.33 10.18
C ALA A 162 -0.77 -15.06 10.32
N LEU A 163 -1.02 -14.61 11.56
CA LEU A 163 -1.75 -13.37 11.83
C LEU A 163 -1.04 -12.16 11.23
N LEU A 164 0.27 -12.05 11.41
CA LEU A 164 1.06 -10.96 10.85
C LEU A 164 0.96 -10.93 9.32
N ILE A 165 1.05 -12.09 8.66
CA ILE A 165 0.86 -12.21 7.21
C ILE A 165 -0.56 -11.80 6.82
N LYS A 166 -1.58 -12.26 7.54
CA LYS A 166 -2.99 -11.94 7.23
C LYS A 166 -3.33 -10.47 7.44
N LEU A 167 -2.72 -9.81 8.42
CA LEU A 167 -2.83 -8.37 8.61
C LEU A 167 -2.15 -7.60 7.47
N ALA A 168 -0.99 -8.05 6.98
CA ALA A 168 -0.33 -7.44 5.83
C ALA A 168 -1.17 -7.58 4.53
N ASP A 169 -1.78 -8.75 4.31
CA ASP A 169 -2.77 -8.98 3.25
C ASP A 169 -3.98 -8.03 3.38
N ARG A 170 -4.56 -7.95 4.59
CA ARG A 170 -5.69 -7.06 4.86
C ARG A 170 -5.33 -5.59 4.60
N LEU A 171 -4.12 -5.16 5.00
CA LEU A 171 -3.61 -3.82 4.74
C LEU A 171 -3.48 -3.53 3.24
N ASP A 172 -2.97 -4.49 2.45
CA ASP A 172 -2.88 -4.32 1.00
C ASP A 172 -4.28 -4.14 0.38
N ASN A 173 -5.25 -4.96 0.80
CA ASN A 173 -6.62 -4.88 0.33
C ASN A 173 -7.30 -3.54 0.65
N VAL A 174 -7.14 -3.01 1.86
CA VAL A 174 -7.73 -1.69 2.21
C VAL A 174 -6.96 -0.53 1.58
N SER A 175 -5.68 -0.71 1.26
CA SER A 175 -4.89 0.31 0.55
C SER A 175 -5.37 0.52 -0.89
N ASP A 176 -6.07 -0.45 -1.47
CA ASP A 176 -6.61 -0.37 -2.83
C ASP A 176 -8.04 0.23 -2.90
N PHE A 177 -8.60 0.65 -1.75
CA PHE A 177 -9.95 1.25 -1.66
C PHE A 177 -10.14 2.46 -2.56
N GLU A 178 -9.09 3.23 -2.83
CA GLU A 178 -9.18 4.39 -3.72
C GLU A 178 -9.71 4.04 -5.12
N SER A 179 -9.49 2.82 -5.58
CA SER A 179 -9.95 2.34 -6.90
C SER A 179 -11.20 1.45 -6.84
N ALA A 180 -11.77 1.24 -5.66
CA ALA A 180 -12.85 0.28 -5.44
C ALA A 180 -14.24 0.95 -5.40
N GLU A 181 -15.26 0.15 -5.74
CA GLU A 181 -16.67 0.53 -5.63
C GLU A 181 -17.13 0.70 -4.18
N TRP A 182 -18.05 1.63 -3.92
CA TRP A 182 -18.53 1.89 -2.54
C TRP A 182 -19.13 0.68 -1.85
N SER A 183 -19.91 -0.10 -2.58
CA SER A 183 -20.55 -1.30 -2.05
C SER A 183 -19.51 -2.30 -1.53
N PHE A 184 -18.36 -2.40 -2.23
CA PHE A 184 -17.22 -3.18 -1.80
C PHE A 184 -16.53 -2.55 -0.58
N ILE A 185 -16.20 -1.25 -0.63
CA ILE A 185 -15.55 -0.53 0.50
C ILE A 185 -16.39 -0.68 1.77
N ARG A 186 -17.68 -0.36 1.72
CA ARG A 186 -18.60 -0.45 2.86
C ARG A 186 -18.66 -1.86 3.43
N LYS A 187 -18.86 -2.88 2.58
CA LYS A 187 -18.91 -4.29 3.01
C LYS A 187 -17.59 -4.71 3.67
N TYR A 188 -16.47 -4.43 3.01
CA TYR A 188 -15.14 -4.84 3.48
C TYR A 188 -14.75 -4.11 4.76
N ARG A 189 -15.12 -2.84 4.93
CA ARG A 189 -14.90 -2.07 6.17
C ARG A 189 -15.69 -2.64 7.34
N VAL A 190 -16.97 -2.95 7.15
CA VAL A 190 -17.79 -3.57 8.21
C VAL A 190 -17.19 -4.91 8.63
N GLU A 191 -16.83 -5.76 7.66
CA GLU A 191 -16.14 -7.03 7.92
C GLU A 191 -14.82 -6.81 8.67
N THR A 192 -13.97 -5.91 8.18
CA THR A 192 -12.64 -5.66 8.76
C THR A 192 -12.74 -5.07 10.16
N ASN A 193 -13.65 -4.11 10.41
CA ASN A 193 -13.87 -3.54 11.73
C ASN A 193 -14.32 -4.61 12.74
N TYR A 194 -15.24 -5.48 12.33
CA TYR A 194 -15.69 -6.59 13.16
C TYR A 194 -14.53 -7.53 13.49
N VAL A 195 -13.78 -7.99 12.50
CA VAL A 195 -12.62 -8.87 12.68
C VAL A 195 -11.58 -8.24 13.60
N LEU A 196 -11.20 -6.98 13.36
CA LEU A 196 -10.19 -6.29 14.17
C LEU A 196 -10.67 -6.01 15.60
N SER A 197 -11.97 -5.83 15.83
CA SER A 197 -12.53 -5.68 17.18
C SER A 197 -12.34 -6.93 18.06
N ILE A 198 -12.25 -8.11 17.45
CA ILE A 198 -12.00 -9.39 18.13
C ILE A 198 -10.50 -9.64 18.22
N VAL A 199 -9.78 -9.53 17.10
CA VAL A 199 -8.32 -9.74 17.04
C VAL A 199 -7.60 -8.80 18.00
N GLY A 200 -8.04 -7.54 18.11
CA GLY A 200 -7.43 -6.54 19.00
C GLY A 200 -7.53 -6.87 20.50
N GLN A 201 -8.33 -7.86 20.90
CA GLN A 201 -8.45 -8.29 22.31
C GLN A 201 -7.37 -9.31 22.70
N ARG A 202 -6.65 -9.87 21.72
CA ARG A 202 -5.54 -10.79 21.95
C ARG A 202 -4.43 -10.12 22.77
N GLN A 203 -3.99 -10.79 23.82
CA GLN A 203 -2.95 -10.27 24.74
C GLN A 203 -1.52 -10.56 24.25
N ASP A 204 -1.37 -11.45 23.25
CA ASP A 204 -0.09 -11.90 22.70
C ASP A 204 0.38 -11.08 21.48
N LEU A 205 -0.37 -10.03 21.10
CA LEU A 205 -0.03 -9.19 19.96
C LEU A 205 1.27 -8.42 20.18
N THR A 206 2.21 -8.59 19.25
CA THR A 206 3.46 -7.81 19.24
C THR A 206 3.25 -6.40 18.67
N TYR A 207 4.26 -5.54 18.82
CA TYR A 207 4.29 -4.21 18.21
C TYR A 207 3.96 -4.23 16.71
N SER A 208 4.53 -5.17 15.95
CA SER A 208 4.28 -5.29 14.51
C SER A 208 2.81 -5.56 14.17
N HIS A 209 2.13 -6.40 14.98
CA HIS A 209 0.69 -6.64 14.80
C HIS A 209 -0.12 -5.38 15.06
N GLN A 210 0.14 -4.71 16.19
CA GLN A 210 -0.56 -3.49 16.58
C GLN A 210 -0.34 -2.37 15.55
N LYS A 211 0.88 -2.25 15.02
CA LYS A 211 1.23 -1.30 13.97
C LYS A 211 0.43 -1.55 12.69
N LEU A 212 0.37 -2.80 12.20
CA LEU A 212 -0.45 -3.14 11.04
C LEU A 212 -1.94 -2.90 11.28
N ILE A 213 -2.46 -3.22 12.47
CA ILE A 213 -3.87 -2.93 12.82
C ILE A 213 -4.16 -1.43 12.74
N GLN A 214 -3.29 -0.58 13.31
CA GLN A 214 -3.41 0.87 13.22
C GLN A 214 -3.34 1.37 11.78
N ASP A 215 -2.43 0.81 10.97
CA ASP A 215 -2.28 1.20 9.57
C ASP A 215 -3.49 0.76 8.73
N ILE A 216 -4.13 -0.39 9.04
CA ILE A 216 -5.40 -0.80 8.43
C ILE A 216 -6.51 0.18 8.79
N TYR A 217 -6.67 0.56 10.06
CA TYR A 217 -7.67 1.56 10.46
C TYR A 217 -7.44 2.90 9.77
N ARG A 218 -6.19 3.35 9.66
CA ARG A 218 -5.83 4.57 8.92
C ARG A 218 -6.24 4.46 7.45
N ALA A 219 -5.82 3.41 6.76
CA ALA A 219 -6.14 3.20 5.34
C ALA A 219 -7.66 3.11 5.08
N MET A 220 -8.41 2.45 5.98
CA MET A 220 -9.88 2.42 5.90
C MET A 220 -10.52 3.79 6.07
N SER A 221 -9.99 4.64 6.96
CA SER A 221 -10.47 6.02 7.18
C SER A 221 -10.13 6.93 5.99
N GLU A 222 -8.91 6.81 5.47
CA GLU A 222 -8.47 7.51 4.26
C GLU A 222 -9.34 7.15 3.06
N GLY A 223 -9.56 5.85 2.82
CA GLY A 223 -10.41 5.36 1.72
C GLY A 223 -11.86 5.86 1.82
N GLU A 224 -12.44 5.91 3.02
CA GLU A 224 -13.77 6.49 3.24
C GLU A 224 -13.80 7.99 2.92
N THR A 225 -12.78 8.73 3.36
CA THR A 225 -12.67 10.18 3.08
C THR A 225 -12.58 10.42 1.57
N LEU A 226 -11.73 9.68 0.87
CA LEU A 226 -11.58 9.75 -0.59
C LEU A 226 -12.87 9.34 -1.33
N PHE A 227 -13.64 8.41 -0.77
CA PHE A 227 -14.95 8.09 -1.33
C PHE A 227 -15.95 9.25 -1.13
N ARG A 228 -16.08 9.78 0.08
CA ARG A 228 -17.03 10.86 0.39
C ARG A 228 -16.76 12.12 -0.43
N VAL A 229 -15.48 12.44 -0.65
CA VAL A 229 -15.12 13.59 -1.49
C VAL A 229 -15.44 13.35 -2.96
N LYS A 230 -15.28 12.12 -3.48
CA LYS A 230 -15.69 11.77 -4.86
C LYS A 230 -17.19 11.93 -5.07
N GLU A 231 -18.01 11.42 -4.14
CA GLU A 231 -19.47 11.56 -4.23
C GLU A 231 -19.90 13.02 -4.15
N PHE A 232 -19.30 13.79 -3.24
CA PHE A 232 -19.55 15.23 -3.14
C PHE A 232 -19.14 15.95 -4.42
N ALA A 233 -17.94 15.69 -4.93
CA ALA A 233 -17.45 16.27 -6.18
C ALA A 233 -18.38 15.93 -7.36
N ARG A 234 -18.83 14.67 -7.45
CA ARG A 234 -19.79 14.22 -8.48
C ARG A 234 -21.11 14.98 -8.43
N ASP A 235 -21.67 15.17 -7.23
CA ASP A 235 -22.89 15.98 -7.04
C ASP A 235 -22.69 17.42 -7.55
N LYS A 236 -21.56 18.05 -7.16
CA LYS A 236 -21.27 19.45 -7.53
C LYS A 236 -20.92 19.65 -8.99
N TYR A 237 -20.18 18.72 -9.59
CA TYR A 237 -19.84 18.77 -11.01
C TYR A 237 -21.02 18.35 -11.90
N GLY A 238 -21.86 17.41 -11.47
CA GLY A 238 -23.09 17.07 -12.20
C GLY A 238 -24.05 18.26 -12.36
N ASP A 239 -24.05 19.19 -11.42
CA ASP A 239 -24.78 20.46 -11.56
C ASP A 239 -24.17 21.41 -12.62
N LEU A 240 -22.85 21.37 -12.83
CA LEU A 240 -22.15 22.08 -13.92
C LEU A 240 -22.42 21.41 -15.29
N GLU A 241 -22.63 20.10 -15.34
CA GLU A 241 -22.83 19.26 -16.55
C GLU A 241 -24.13 19.50 -17.31
N ARG A 242 -25.10 20.28 -16.82
CA ARG A 242 -26.25 20.71 -17.67
C ARG A 242 -25.84 21.55 -18.90
N LYS A 243 -24.54 21.69 -19.21
CA LYS A 243 -23.99 22.41 -20.37
C LYS A 243 -22.92 21.69 -21.21
N LEU A 244 -22.35 20.53 -20.85
CA LEU A 244 -21.34 19.78 -21.64
C LEU A 244 -21.38 18.26 -21.32
N SER A 245 -20.87 17.40 -22.21
CA SER A 245 -20.99 15.91 -22.15
C SER A 245 -20.23 15.24 -21.00
N GLU A 246 -20.83 14.18 -20.42
CA GLU A 246 -20.46 13.42 -19.20
C GLU A 246 -19.03 12.81 -19.15
N GLU A 247 -18.26 12.80 -20.24
CA GLU A 247 -17.00 12.03 -20.32
C GLU A 247 -15.73 12.85 -19.99
N ASP A 248 -15.79 14.20 -20.00
CA ASP A 248 -14.57 15.04 -19.99
C ASP A 248 -14.12 15.56 -18.60
N TYR A 249 -15.00 15.70 -17.61
CA TYR A 249 -14.64 16.29 -16.30
C TYR A 249 -14.47 15.27 -15.18
N PHE A 250 -15.02 14.06 -15.30
CA PHE A 250 -14.96 13.04 -14.24
C PHE A 250 -13.64 12.24 -14.24
N ILE A 251 -13.09 11.99 -15.43
CA ILE A 251 -11.87 11.21 -15.60
C ILE A 251 -10.64 12.00 -15.10
N HIS A 252 -10.63 13.32 -15.27
CA HIS A 252 -9.47 14.16 -14.95
C HIS A 252 -9.11 14.18 -13.46
N PRO A 253 -10.01 14.48 -12.50
CA PRO A 253 -9.69 14.42 -11.07
C PRO A 253 -9.27 13.02 -10.62
N MET A 254 -9.91 11.97 -11.16
CA MET A 254 -9.54 10.59 -10.83
C MET A 254 -8.14 10.21 -11.34
N ARG A 255 -7.78 10.60 -12.56
CA ARG A 255 -6.42 10.36 -13.10
C ARG A 255 -5.37 11.19 -12.37
N VAL A 256 -5.67 12.46 -12.07
CA VAL A 256 -4.81 13.34 -11.27
C VAL A 256 -4.54 12.74 -9.91
N VAL A 257 -5.59 12.32 -9.21
CA VAL A 257 -5.43 11.68 -7.91
C VAL A 257 -4.69 10.35 -8.04
N GLY A 258 -4.94 9.57 -9.10
CA GLY A 258 -4.16 8.36 -9.39
C GLY A 258 -2.67 8.61 -9.63
N ILE A 259 -2.30 9.78 -10.17
CA ILE A 259 -0.90 10.24 -10.24
C ILE A 259 -0.40 10.60 -8.83
N LEU A 260 -1.15 11.43 -8.10
CA LEU A 260 -0.82 11.88 -6.75
C LEU A 260 -0.64 10.73 -5.74
N SER A 261 -1.45 9.68 -5.83
CA SER A 261 -1.36 8.51 -4.95
C SER A 261 -0.12 7.67 -5.18
N LYS A 262 0.42 7.62 -6.41
CA LYS A 262 1.72 6.99 -6.69
C LYS A 262 2.89 7.76 -6.06
N LEU A 263 2.65 8.99 -5.64
CA LEU A 263 3.63 9.90 -5.06
C LEU A 263 3.45 10.04 -3.54
N GLU A 264 2.57 9.23 -2.94
CA GLU A 264 2.36 9.18 -1.49
C GLU A 264 2.14 10.57 -0.86
N VAL A 265 1.43 11.46 -1.57
CA VAL A 265 1.05 12.77 -1.01
C VAL A 265 -0.03 12.60 0.06
N SER A 266 -0.22 13.63 0.89
CA SER A 266 -1.15 13.56 2.01
C SER A 266 -2.61 13.38 1.58
N LEU A 267 -3.45 12.89 2.49
CA LEU A 267 -4.88 12.73 2.25
C LEU A 267 -5.55 14.06 1.88
N GLU A 268 -5.13 15.15 2.51
CA GLU A 268 -5.66 16.50 2.28
C GLU A 268 -5.37 16.97 0.85
N VAL A 269 -4.16 16.69 0.33
CA VAL A 269 -3.78 17.01 -1.06
C VAL A 269 -4.63 16.21 -2.05
N LYS A 270 -4.81 14.91 -1.82
CA LYS A 270 -5.69 14.06 -2.65
C LYS A 270 -7.14 14.52 -2.61
N THR A 271 -7.62 14.90 -1.41
CA THR A 271 -8.99 15.40 -1.20
C THR A 271 -9.20 16.72 -1.91
N ALA A 272 -8.26 17.66 -1.80
CA ALA A 272 -8.33 18.95 -2.49
C ALA A 272 -8.28 18.79 -4.02
N ALA A 273 -7.52 17.82 -4.53
CA ALA A 273 -7.47 17.53 -5.96
C ALA A 273 -8.83 17.07 -6.52
N TYR A 274 -9.62 16.28 -5.78
CA TYR A 274 -11.00 15.95 -6.16
C TYR A 274 -11.95 17.14 -6.18
N LEU A 275 -11.63 18.18 -5.43
CA LEU A 275 -12.45 19.38 -5.28
C LEU A 275 -11.93 20.56 -6.11
N LYS A 276 -10.99 20.31 -7.03
CA LYS A 276 -10.43 21.37 -7.87
C LYS A 276 -11.55 22.08 -8.64
N ASP A 277 -11.63 23.40 -8.52
CA ASP A 277 -12.63 24.24 -9.18
C ASP A 277 -14.07 24.10 -8.63
N VAL A 278 -14.32 23.34 -7.55
CA VAL A 278 -15.68 23.29 -6.96
C VAL A 278 -16.13 24.62 -6.38
N LEU A 279 -15.22 25.57 -6.12
CA LEU A 279 -15.57 26.93 -5.67
C LEU A 279 -15.86 27.89 -6.83
N GLU A 280 -15.78 27.44 -8.09
CA GLU A 280 -16.11 28.29 -9.23
C GLU A 280 -17.61 28.59 -9.31
N LYS A 281 -17.96 29.67 -10.03
CA LYS A 281 -19.34 30.11 -10.20
C LYS A 281 -20.14 29.03 -10.95
N GLY A 282 -21.12 28.43 -10.28
CA GLY A 282 -22.05 27.46 -10.89
C GLY A 282 -22.31 26.23 -10.03
N THR A 283 -21.43 25.92 -9.07
CA THR A 283 -21.51 24.73 -8.20
C THR A 283 -22.36 24.95 -6.94
N GLY A 284 -22.64 26.21 -6.58
CA GLY A 284 -23.28 26.58 -5.30
C GLY A 284 -22.45 26.25 -4.05
N THR A 285 -21.22 25.75 -4.20
CA THR A 285 -20.38 25.30 -3.09
C THR A 285 -19.62 26.47 -2.48
N THR A 286 -19.50 26.49 -1.15
CA THR A 286 -18.81 27.55 -0.42
C THR A 286 -17.57 27.03 0.29
N TYR A 287 -16.62 27.93 0.56
CA TYR A 287 -15.45 27.61 1.39
C TYR A 287 -15.85 27.04 2.76
N VAL A 288 -16.91 27.60 3.38
CA VAL A 288 -17.42 27.15 4.68
C VAL A 288 -17.90 25.70 4.60
N GLU A 289 -18.64 25.34 3.55
CA GLU A 289 -19.11 23.97 3.36
C GLU A 289 -17.95 22.98 3.23
N ILE A 290 -16.92 23.31 2.45
CA ILE A 290 -15.73 22.45 2.32
C ILE A 290 -15.01 22.32 3.66
N ARG A 291 -14.82 23.44 4.37
CA ARG A 291 -14.17 23.47 5.67
C ARG A 291 -14.89 22.60 6.69
N GLU A 292 -16.21 22.66 6.74
CA GLU A 292 -17.02 21.87 7.67
C GLU A 292 -16.99 20.37 7.34
N ARG A 293 -16.95 20.01 6.05
CA ARG A 293 -17.00 18.61 5.60
C ARG A 293 -15.63 17.92 5.57
N PHE A 294 -14.59 18.63 5.15
CA PHE A 294 -13.28 18.07 4.81
C PHE A 294 -12.11 18.75 5.55
N GLY A 295 -12.40 19.75 6.39
CA GLY A 295 -11.41 20.42 7.22
C GLY A 295 -10.78 21.66 6.57
N VAL A 296 -10.12 22.45 7.41
CA VAL A 296 -9.55 23.76 7.03
C VAL A 296 -8.43 23.64 6.00
N VAL A 297 -7.53 22.66 6.15
CA VAL A 297 -6.40 22.45 5.23
C VAL A 297 -6.89 22.15 3.81
N VAL A 298 -7.94 21.34 3.67
CA VAL A 298 -8.55 21.04 2.37
C VAL A 298 -9.22 22.29 1.79
N ALA A 299 -9.99 23.02 2.60
CA ALA A 299 -10.67 24.22 2.14
C ALA A 299 -9.68 25.31 1.66
N ASP A 300 -8.57 25.50 2.36
CA ASP A 300 -7.50 26.44 1.99
C ASP A 300 -6.84 26.02 0.66
N LEU A 301 -6.50 24.74 0.51
CA LEU A 301 -5.94 24.22 -0.75
C LEU A 301 -6.92 24.36 -1.93
N VAL A 302 -8.21 24.09 -1.74
CA VAL A 302 -9.20 24.25 -2.80
C VAL A 302 -9.35 25.72 -3.18
N LEU A 303 -9.31 26.63 -2.20
CA LEU A 303 -9.32 28.07 -2.45
C LEU A 303 -8.10 28.50 -3.27
N GLU A 304 -6.90 28.04 -2.92
CA GLU A 304 -5.67 28.28 -3.70
C GLU A 304 -5.78 27.80 -5.15
N LEU A 305 -6.33 26.60 -5.36
CA LEU A 305 -6.47 25.99 -6.68
C LEU A 305 -7.47 26.73 -7.59
N THR A 306 -8.46 27.41 -6.99
CA THR A 306 -9.52 28.11 -7.72
C THR A 306 -8.96 29.26 -8.55
N VAL A 307 -9.44 29.42 -9.80
CA VAL A 307 -8.91 30.42 -10.75
C VAL A 307 -8.94 31.86 -10.20
N ASN A 308 -9.92 32.21 -9.36
CA ASN A 308 -10.05 33.55 -8.80
C ASN A 308 -9.31 33.77 -7.48
N TYR A 309 -8.43 32.86 -7.05
CA TYR A 309 -7.65 32.99 -5.83
C TYR A 309 -6.89 34.32 -5.74
N VAL A 310 -6.32 34.73 -6.87
CA VAL A 310 -5.74 36.08 -7.06
C VAL A 310 -6.68 36.88 -7.95
N GLU A 311 -7.02 38.10 -7.55
CA GLU A 311 -7.92 38.96 -8.33
C GLU A 311 -7.29 39.39 -9.66
N ARG A 312 -7.70 38.75 -10.76
CA ARG A 312 -7.17 39.04 -12.11
C ARG A 312 -7.29 40.50 -12.54
N LYS A 313 -8.30 41.23 -12.04
CA LYS A 313 -8.55 42.64 -12.37
C LYS A 313 -7.40 43.58 -11.95
N GLN A 314 -6.54 43.14 -11.04
CA GLN A 314 -5.42 43.94 -10.53
C GLN A 314 -4.17 43.90 -11.43
N PHE A 315 -4.19 43.12 -12.53
CA PHE A 315 -3.00 42.89 -13.36
C PHE A 315 -3.21 43.34 -14.80
N PRO A 316 -2.24 44.07 -15.41
CA PRO A 316 -2.39 44.65 -16.74
C PRO A 316 -2.29 43.62 -17.87
N ASN A 317 -1.66 42.45 -17.63
CA ASN A 317 -1.54 41.39 -18.62
C ASN A 317 -1.54 39.99 -17.99
N ARG A 318 -1.80 38.96 -18.81
CA ARG A 318 -1.88 37.55 -18.39
C ARG A 318 -0.58 37.06 -17.76
N SER A 319 0.58 37.45 -18.29
CA SER A 319 1.88 36.99 -17.80
C SER A 319 2.16 37.47 -16.37
N SER A 320 1.89 38.74 -16.08
CA SER A 320 2.06 39.34 -14.75
C SER A 320 1.13 38.70 -13.72
N TYR A 321 -0.14 38.46 -14.10
CA TYR A 321 -1.09 37.73 -13.27
C TYR A 321 -0.62 36.29 -12.97
N MET A 322 -0.16 35.57 -13.99
CA MET A 322 0.29 34.19 -13.84
C MET A 322 1.51 34.08 -12.91
N VAL A 323 2.51 34.97 -13.04
CA VAL A 323 3.68 35.00 -12.16
C VAL A 323 3.27 35.23 -10.71
N GLU A 324 2.42 36.24 -10.45
CA GLU A 324 1.97 36.54 -9.10
C GLU A 324 1.15 35.40 -8.50
N ARG A 325 0.25 34.79 -9.30
CA ARG A 325 -0.51 33.62 -8.87
C ARG A 325 0.42 32.49 -8.45
N LEU A 326 1.39 32.13 -9.30
CA LEU A 326 2.34 31.06 -9.00
C LEU A 326 3.16 31.32 -7.74
N ASN A 327 3.53 32.58 -7.48
CA ASN A 327 4.26 32.95 -6.28
C ASN A 327 3.45 32.76 -5.00
N LYS A 328 2.12 32.93 -5.06
CA LYS A 328 1.23 32.81 -3.90
C LYS A 328 0.74 31.39 -3.61
N LEU A 329 0.78 30.49 -4.58
CA LEU A 329 0.37 29.10 -4.37
C LEU A 329 1.35 28.37 -3.45
N SER A 330 0.81 27.49 -2.61
CA SER A 330 1.61 26.52 -1.86
C SER A 330 2.25 25.47 -2.79
N GLU A 331 3.28 24.77 -2.29
CA GLU A 331 3.89 23.63 -2.98
C GLU A 331 2.85 22.55 -3.31
N ASN A 332 1.92 22.28 -2.39
CA ASN A 332 0.84 21.31 -2.58
C ASN A 332 -0.12 21.72 -3.71
N ALA A 333 -0.52 23.00 -3.78
CA ALA A 333 -1.36 23.48 -4.88
C ALA A 333 -0.63 23.39 -6.24
N LEU A 334 0.65 23.76 -6.26
CA LEU A 334 1.49 23.65 -7.45
C LEU A 334 1.63 22.18 -7.93
N LEU A 335 1.79 21.23 -7.00
CA LEU A 335 1.81 19.79 -7.34
C LEU A 335 0.51 19.32 -7.98
N ILE A 336 -0.64 19.68 -7.40
CA ILE A 336 -1.95 19.27 -7.93
C ILE A 336 -2.13 19.83 -9.34
N MET A 337 -1.79 21.10 -9.54
CA MET A 337 -1.82 21.73 -10.87
C MET A 337 -0.91 20.99 -11.86
N MET A 338 0.29 20.61 -11.43
CA MET A 338 1.26 19.96 -12.28
C MET A 338 0.88 18.50 -12.60
N ALA A 339 0.29 17.76 -11.66
CA ALA A 339 -0.28 16.45 -11.90
C ALA A 339 -1.41 16.51 -12.95
N GLY A 340 -2.28 17.52 -12.87
CA GLY A 340 -3.29 17.82 -13.90
C GLY A 340 -2.71 18.13 -15.27
N ARG A 341 -1.53 18.75 -15.32
CA ARG A 341 -0.82 19.04 -16.57
C ARG A 341 -0.18 17.80 -17.18
N VAL A 342 0.40 16.93 -16.36
CA VAL A 342 0.95 15.65 -16.81
C VAL A 342 -0.16 14.78 -17.41
N ASP A 343 -1.31 14.70 -16.76
CA ASP A 343 -2.45 13.92 -17.22
C ASP A 343 -2.94 14.34 -18.62
N ASN A 344 -3.10 15.66 -18.82
CA ASN A 344 -3.64 16.23 -20.05
C ASN A 344 -2.64 16.32 -21.21
N LEU A 345 -1.35 16.04 -20.98
CA LEU A 345 -0.30 16.21 -21.99
C LEU A 345 -0.58 15.37 -23.26
N SER A 346 -1.07 14.15 -23.07
CA SER A 346 -1.37 13.22 -24.17
C SER A 346 -2.53 13.70 -25.04
N GLU A 347 -3.60 14.20 -24.43
CA GLU A 347 -4.77 14.75 -25.10
C GLU A 347 -4.42 16.05 -25.85
N ILE A 348 -3.69 16.96 -25.20
CA ILE A 348 -3.24 18.22 -25.83
C ILE A 348 -2.35 17.96 -27.05
N ARG A 349 -1.53 16.91 -27.03
CA ARG A 349 -0.71 16.49 -28.19
C ARG A 349 -1.58 15.99 -29.36
N GLN A 350 -2.71 15.35 -29.08
CA GLN A 350 -3.62 14.82 -30.10
C GLN A 350 -4.47 15.89 -30.78
N LEU A 351 -4.70 17.05 -30.14
CA LEU A 351 -5.45 18.16 -30.73
C LEU A 351 -4.85 18.72 -32.02
N GLY A 352 -3.59 18.44 -32.33
CA GLY A 352 -2.95 18.85 -33.59
C GLY A 352 -2.77 20.36 -33.76
N SER A 353 -3.03 21.17 -32.71
CA SER A 353 -2.87 22.62 -32.73
C SER A 353 -1.50 23.03 -32.14
N PRO A 354 -0.54 23.48 -32.97
CA PRO A 354 0.80 23.84 -32.49
C PRO A 354 0.79 25.06 -31.56
N GLN A 355 -0.23 25.93 -31.66
CA GLN A 355 -0.35 27.08 -30.78
C GLN A 355 -0.79 26.66 -29.38
N ILE A 356 -1.87 25.89 -29.27
CA ILE A 356 -2.39 25.40 -27.98
C ILE A 356 -1.32 24.56 -27.28
N PHE A 357 -0.65 23.68 -28.03
CA PHE A 357 0.45 22.87 -27.49
C PHE A 357 1.59 23.75 -26.95
N ARG A 358 2.02 24.78 -27.70
CA ARG A 358 3.08 25.71 -27.25
C ARG A 358 2.67 26.49 -26.01
N GLU A 359 1.45 27.03 -25.96
CA GLU A 359 0.93 27.75 -24.79
C GLU A 359 0.90 26.83 -23.57
N TYR A 360 0.44 25.61 -23.74
CA TYR A 360 0.38 24.59 -22.69
C TYR A 360 1.76 24.22 -22.14
N VAL A 361 2.74 23.98 -23.01
CA VAL A 361 4.12 23.71 -22.62
C VAL A 361 4.74 24.90 -21.89
N MET A 362 4.50 26.13 -22.35
CA MET A 362 5.01 27.34 -21.71
C MET A 362 4.46 27.52 -20.29
N GLU A 363 3.15 27.36 -20.09
CA GLU A 363 2.55 27.41 -18.76
C GLU A 363 3.07 26.28 -17.85
N SER A 364 3.26 25.09 -18.40
CA SER A 364 3.80 23.93 -17.67
C SER A 364 5.25 24.19 -17.23
N LYS A 365 6.06 24.86 -18.06
CA LYS A 365 7.42 25.30 -17.71
C LYS A 365 7.39 26.35 -16.59
N SER A 366 6.46 27.30 -16.60
CA SER A 366 6.35 28.29 -15.52
C SER A 366 5.97 27.65 -14.18
N LEU A 367 5.03 26.70 -14.17
CA LEU A 367 4.69 25.89 -13.00
C LEU A 367 5.92 25.11 -12.50
N LEU A 368 6.60 24.43 -13.42
CA LEU A 368 7.82 23.67 -13.11
C LEU A 368 8.91 24.55 -12.50
N GLN A 369 9.10 25.75 -13.04
CA GLN A 369 10.09 26.71 -12.53
C GLN A 369 9.74 27.17 -11.11
N ALA A 370 8.46 27.43 -10.83
CA ALA A 370 7.99 27.80 -9.49
C ALA A 370 8.16 26.67 -8.47
N LEU A 371 7.97 25.41 -8.87
CA LEU A 371 8.27 24.24 -8.03
C LEU A 371 9.78 24.05 -7.83
N THR A 372 10.56 24.19 -8.91
CA THR A 372 12.02 23.96 -8.88
C THR A 372 12.74 25.02 -8.03
N SER A 373 12.28 26.27 -8.03
CA SER A 373 12.85 27.31 -7.16
C SER A 373 12.64 27.03 -5.67
N ARG A 374 11.71 26.13 -5.34
CA ARG A 374 11.38 25.68 -3.98
C ARG A 374 11.83 24.23 -3.72
N GLU A 375 12.65 23.64 -4.60
CA GLU A 375 13.02 22.22 -4.54
C GLU A 375 13.67 21.81 -3.21
N ALA A 376 14.33 22.74 -2.51
CA ALA A 376 14.92 22.50 -1.20
C ALA A 376 13.89 22.24 -0.08
N SER A 377 12.67 22.79 -0.18
CA SER A 377 11.58 22.57 0.79
C SER A 377 10.70 21.36 0.45
N LEU A 378 10.90 20.77 -0.73
CA LEU A 378 10.11 19.64 -1.21
C LEU A 378 10.52 18.33 -0.52
N SER A 379 9.52 17.50 -0.20
CA SER A 379 9.80 16.12 0.23
C SER A 379 10.40 15.29 -0.91
N GLU A 380 11.03 14.17 -0.60
CA GLU A 380 11.66 13.32 -1.63
C GLU A 380 10.66 12.81 -2.70
N ASN A 381 9.41 12.59 -2.29
CA ASN A 381 8.33 12.22 -3.20
C ASN A 381 7.95 13.36 -4.16
N HIS A 382 7.95 14.60 -3.66
CA HIS A 382 7.71 15.79 -4.49
C HIS A 382 8.82 15.95 -5.54
N LYS A 383 10.08 15.71 -5.17
CA LYS A 383 11.22 15.73 -6.10
C LYS A 383 11.11 14.62 -7.15
N THR A 384 10.58 13.46 -6.79
CA THR A 384 10.36 12.36 -7.75
C THR A 384 9.34 12.74 -8.81
N LEU A 385 8.21 13.35 -8.43
CA LEU A 385 7.24 13.89 -9.40
C LEU A 385 7.89 14.97 -10.26
N LEU A 386 8.62 15.90 -9.63
CA LEU A 386 9.33 16.97 -10.33
C LEU A 386 10.27 16.42 -11.41
N LYS A 387 10.96 15.32 -11.12
CA LYS A 387 11.81 14.61 -12.08
C LYS A 387 10.98 14.01 -13.23
N GLN A 388 9.91 13.28 -12.94
CA GLN A 388 9.04 12.69 -13.98
C GLN A 388 8.48 13.76 -14.94
N ILE A 389 8.12 14.92 -14.40
CA ILE A 389 7.67 16.07 -15.19
C ILE A 389 8.79 16.60 -16.08
N LYS A 390 10.00 16.76 -15.52
CA LYS A 390 11.19 17.21 -16.27
C LYS A 390 11.47 16.26 -17.45
N ASP A 391 11.36 14.95 -17.22
CA ASP A 391 11.56 13.93 -18.25
C ASP A 391 10.49 14.03 -19.35
N LEU A 392 9.20 14.12 -18.99
CA LEU A 392 8.09 14.25 -19.95
C LEU A 392 8.11 15.54 -20.79
N LEU A 393 8.64 16.63 -20.24
CA LEU A 393 8.79 17.89 -20.98
C LEU A 393 10.02 17.91 -21.90
N ALA A 394 10.96 17.00 -21.69
CA ALA A 394 12.15 16.85 -22.54
C ALA A 394 11.86 15.97 -23.77
N GLU A 395 10.97 14.98 -23.64
CA GLU A 395 10.38 14.19 -24.73
C GLU A 395 9.41 15.00 -25.61
#